data_AF-A0A1Z9LSW1-F1
#
_entry.id   AF-A0A1Z9LSW1-F1
#
_cell.length_a   1.000
_cell.length_b   1.000
_cell.length_c   1.000
_cell.angle_alpha   90.00
_cell.angle_beta   90.00
_cell.angle_gamma   90.00
#
_symmetry.space_group_name_H-M   'P 1'
#
loop_
_entity.id
_entity.type
_entity.pdbx_description
1 polymer ?
#
loop_
_entity_poly.entity_id
_entity_poly.type
_entity_poly.pdbx_seq_one_letter_code
_entity_poly.pdbx_strand_id
1 'polypeptide(L)'
;MAQNKTEYAFVQREVDDFSCIKITKGPYEGVIYTYGQVKFAENEVAGRLPLKFTYNVQRNINDVDTESEEFRQAIGDILIEVMEKQLEEGKLNINEQTRNNNTN
;
A
#
# COMPACT_ATOMS: atom_id res chain seq x y z
N MET A 1 18.36 12.27 3.02
CA MET A 1 18.21 10.97 2.35
C MET A 1 16.76 10.54 2.64
N ALA A 2 15.90 10.10 1.74
CA ALA A 2 15.98 9.60 0.37
C ALA A 2 14.62 9.88 -0.29
N GLN A 3 14.54 10.08 -1.60
CA GLN A 3 13.25 10.01 -2.31
C GLN A 3 13.51 9.47 -3.72
N ASN A 4 13.71 8.15 -3.81
CA ASN A 4 13.47 7.44 -5.05
C ASN A 4 11.95 7.29 -5.16
N LYS A 5 11.28 8.41 -5.44
CA LYS A 5 9.82 8.49 -5.45
C LYS A 5 9.35 7.71 -6.68
N THR A 6 8.91 6.49 -6.49
CA THR A 6 8.11 5.80 -7.52
C THR A 6 6.91 6.70 -7.76
N GLU A 7 6.82 7.33 -8.93
CA GLU A 7 5.70 8.24 -9.22
C GLU A 7 4.48 7.37 -9.51
N TYR A 8 3.50 7.44 -8.61
CA TYR A 8 2.22 6.76 -8.71
C TYR A 8 1.09 7.77 -8.54
N ALA A 9 -0.04 7.48 -9.17
CA ALA A 9 -1.25 8.28 -9.12
C ALA A 9 -2.40 7.44 -8.56
N PHE A 10 -3.15 8.01 -7.61
CA PHE A 10 -4.41 7.43 -7.16
C PHE A 10 -5.48 7.71 -8.19
N VAL A 11 -6.13 6.64 -8.64
CA VAL A 11 -7.28 6.68 -9.53
C VAL A 11 -8.47 6.18 -8.72
N GLN A 12 -9.30 7.12 -8.27
CA GLN A 12 -10.54 6.80 -7.58
C GLN A 12 -11.58 6.44 -8.64
N ARG A 13 -12.13 5.23 -8.57
CA ARG A 13 -13.18 4.80 -9.48
C ARG A 13 -14.50 4.97 -8.74
N GLU A 14 -15.42 5.76 -9.28
CA GLU A 14 -16.70 6.15 -8.63
C GLU A 14 -17.61 4.97 -8.24
N VAL A 15 -17.29 3.74 -8.69
CA VAL A 15 -18.13 2.55 -8.58
C VAL A 15 -17.64 1.57 -7.51
N ASP A 16 -16.39 1.69 -7.06
CA ASP A 16 -15.76 0.76 -6.14
C ASP A 16 -15.15 1.52 -4.96
N ASP A 17 -15.38 1.07 -3.72
CA ASP A 17 -14.72 1.59 -2.50
C ASP A 17 -13.18 1.37 -2.50
N PHE A 18 -12.63 0.77 -3.55
CA PHE A 18 -11.22 0.45 -3.67
C PHE A 18 -10.46 1.53 -4.46
N SER A 19 -9.37 2.02 -3.87
CA SER A 19 -8.45 2.94 -4.54
C SER A 19 -7.62 2.19 -5.58
N CYS A 20 -7.73 2.57 -6.86
CA CYS A 20 -6.83 2.09 -7.89
C CYS A 20 -5.54 2.90 -7.85
N ILE A 21 -4.40 2.26 -8.07
CA ILE A 21 -3.10 2.93 -8.21
C ILE A 21 -2.60 2.69 -9.63
N LYS A 22 -2.18 3.77 -10.26
CA LYS A 22 -1.51 3.76 -11.55
C LYS A 22 -0.06 4.16 -11.37
N ILE A 23 0.85 3.34 -11.85
CA ILE A 23 2.27 3.68 -11.92
C ILE A 23 2.47 4.62 -13.11
N THR A 24 2.97 5.82 -12.86
CA THR A 24 3.18 6.84 -13.91
C THR A 24 4.64 6.93 -14.34
N LYS A 25 5.55 6.23 -13.66
CA LYS A 25 6.97 6.23 -14.00
C LYS A 25 7.70 4.97 -13.53
N GLY A 26 8.76 4.62 -14.24
CA GLY A 26 9.65 3.51 -13.90
C GLY A 26 9.42 2.31 -14.82
N PRO A 27 10.00 1.14 -14.48
CA PRO A 27 9.89 -0.06 -15.31
C PRO A 27 8.44 -0.57 -15.44
N TYR A 28 7.56 -0.17 -14.53
CA TYR A 28 6.15 -0.56 -14.50
C TYR A 28 5.19 0.58 -14.90
N GLU A 29 5.70 1.59 -15.60
CA GLU A 29 4.89 2.70 -16.10
C GLU A 29 3.66 2.19 -16.87
N GLY A 30 2.49 2.77 -16.63
CA GLY A 30 1.25 2.40 -17.31
C GLY A 30 0.52 1.20 -16.71
N VAL A 31 1.08 0.52 -15.72
CA VAL A 31 0.38 -0.51 -14.95
C VAL A 31 -0.66 0.13 -14.03
N ILE A 32 -1.89 -0.37 -14.09
CA ILE A 32 -2.98 0.00 -13.20
C ILE A 32 -3.36 -1.23 -12.40
N TYR A 33 -3.32 -1.11 -11.08
CA TYR A 33 -3.67 -2.18 -10.16
C TYR A 33 -4.49 -1.65 -8.99
N THR A 34 -5.17 -2.56 -8.29
CA THR A 34 -5.98 -2.25 -7.11
C THR A 34 -5.54 -3.12 -5.96
N TYR A 35 -5.46 -2.54 -4.75
CA TYR A 35 -5.32 -3.36 -3.54
C TYR A 35 -6.66 -3.99 -3.19
N GLY A 36 -6.62 -5.29 -2.89
CA GLY A 36 -7.74 -6.01 -2.31
C GLY A 36 -7.65 -5.98 -0.79
N GLN A 37 -7.55 -7.16 -0.19
CA GLN A 37 -7.54 -7.30 1.25
C GLN A 37 -6.13 -7.13 1.79
N VAL A 38 -5.94 -6.13 2.65
CA VAL A 38 -4.71 -5.93 3.43
C VAL A 38 -4.89 -6.51 4.83
N LYS A 39 -3.97 -7.35 5.27
CA LYS A 39 -3.94 -7.98 6.59
C LYS A 39 -2.55 -7.82 7.20
N PHE A 40 -2.50 -7.43 8.46
CA PHE A 40 -1.29 -7.51 9.25
C PHE A 40 -1.05 -8.98 9.63
N ALA A 41 0.16 -9.50 9.41
CA ALA A 41 0.51 -10.81 9.95
C ALA A 41 0.75 -10.69 11.46
N GLU A 42 0.22 -11.66 12.21
CA GLU A 42 0.32 -11.70 13.68
C GLU A 42 1.73 -12.00 14.18
N ASN A 43 2.61 -12.52 13.31
CA ASN A 43 3.98 -12.87 13.66
C ASN A 43 4.93 -11.80 13.13
N GLU A 44 5.54 -11.06 14.05
CA GLU A 44 6.66 -10.18 13.76
C GLU A 44 7.87 -11.07 13.40
N VAL A 45 8.37 -10.94 12.16
CA VAL A 45 9.54 -11.70 11.71
C VAL A 45 10.72 -10.75 11.69
N ALA A 46 11.69 -10.98 12.58
CA ALA A 46 12.92 -10.20 12.68
C ALA A 46 12.70 -8.69 12.89
N GLY A 47 11.74 -8.32 13.75
CA GLY A 47 11.45 -6.91 14.06
C GLY A 47 10.68 -6.16 12.96
N ARG A 48 10.16 -6.89 11.96
CA ARG A 48 9.32 -6.33 10.89
C ARG A 48 7.95 -6.98 10.94
N LEU A 49 6.89 -6.17 10.90
CA LEU A 49 5.51 -6.64 10.84
C LEU A 49 5.16 -6.96 9.37
N PRO A 50 5.03 -8.24 8.97
CA PRO A 50 4.75 -8.58 7.58
C PRO A 50 3.32 -8.18 7.22
N LEU A 51 3.15 -7.31 6.23
CA LEU A 51 1.85 -6.99 5.66
C LEU A 51 1.53 -7.97 4.55
N LYS A 52 0.42 -8.71 4.68
CA LYS A 52 -0.14 -9.55 3.63
C LYS A 52 -1.21 -8.77 2.90
N PHE A 53 -0.98 -8.45 1.64
CA PHE A 53 -1.97 -7.79 0.80
C PHE A 53 -2.21 -8.60 -0.48
N THR A 54 -3.43 -8.54 -0.99
CA THR A 54 -3.74 -8.99 -2.35
C THR A 54 -3.77 -7.79 -3.28
N TYR A 55 -3.34 -7.99 -4.53
CA TYR A 55 -3.43 -6.98 -5.58
C TYR A 55 -4.05 -7.59 -6.83
N ASN A 56 -4.73 -6.77 -7.62
CA ASN A 56 -5.28 -7.19 -8.90
C ASN A 56 -4.85 -6.19 -9.97
N VAL A 57 -4.20 -6.68 -11.02
CA VAL A 57 -3.73 -5.88 -12.14
C VAL A 57 -4.88 -5.72 -13.13
N GLN A 58 -5.44 -4.52 -13.20
CA GLN A 58 -6.57 -4.20 -14.07
C GLN A 58 -6.11 -3.90 -15.50
N ARG A 59 -4.93 -3.28 -15.63
CA ARG A 59 -4.39 -2.90 -16.93
C ARG A 59 -2.87 -2.99 -16.91
N ASN A 60 -2.32 -3.69 -17.90
CA ASN A 60 -0.90 -3.75 -18.18
C ASN A 60 -0.70 -3.47 -19.67
N ILE A 61 -0.33 -2.24 -20.04
CA ILE A 61 -0.16 -1.85 -21.46
C ILE A 61 1.22 -2.29 -21.98
N ASN A 62 2.21 -2.31 -21.09
CA ASN A 62 3.60 -2.54 -21.44
C ASN A 62 4.02 -4.02 -21.27
N ASP A 63 3.06 -4.90 -20.99
CA ASP A 63 3.27 -6.34 -20.74
C ASP A 63 4.42 -6.61 -19.76
N VAL A 64 4.52 -5.76 -18.74
CA VAL A 64 5.60 -5.84 -17.76
C VAL A 64 5.34 -6.95 -16.76
N ASP A 65 6.40 -7.47 -16.15
CA ASP A 65 6.28 -8.54 -15.18
C ASP A 65 5.72 -8.03 -13.83
N THR A 66 4.41 -8.18 -13.66
CA THR A 66 3.68 -7.77 -12.44
C THR A 66 3.58 -8.88 -11.40
N GLU A 67 4.19 -10.05 -11.65
CA GLU A 67 4.20 -11.19 -10.73
C GLU A 67 5.53 -11.35 -10.00
N SER A 68 6.56 -10.67 -10.49
CA SER A 68 7.90 -10.59 -9.90
C SER A 68 7.88 -10.05 -8.48
N GLU A 69 8.83 -10.54 -7.67
CA GLU A 69 9.04 -10.04 -6.32
C GLU A 69 9.37 -8.55 -6.30
N GLU A 70 10.07 -8.04 -7.32
CA GLU A 70 10.39 -6.61 -7.46
C GLU A 70 9.11 -5.76 -7.57
N PHE A 71 8.14 -6.19 -8.38
CA PHE A 71 6.86 -5.49 -8.51
C PHE A 71 6.09 -5.53 -7.18
N ARG A 72 6.04 -6.71 -6.54
CA ARG A 72 5.39 -6.89 -5.23
C ARG A 72 6.01 -6.03 -4.14
N GLN A 73 7.33 -5.89 -4.12
CA GLN A 73 8.03 -5.00 -3.20
C GLN A 73 7.72 -3.54 -3.52
N ALA A 74 7.79 -3.13 -4.79
CA ALA A 74 7.51 -1.75 -5.20
C ALA A 74 6.10 -1.30 -4.80
N ILE A 75 5.08 -2.12 -5.03
CA ILE A 75 3.71 -1.82 -4.60
C ILE A 75 3.57 -1.93 -3.06
N GLY A 76 4.30 -2.84 -2.41
CA GLY A 76 4.36 -2.94 -0.95
C GLY A 76 4.89 -1.66 -0.30
N ASP A 77 5.99 -1.10 -0.81
CA ASP A 77 6.57 0.17 -0.36
C ASP A 77 5.58 1.33 -0.55
N ILE A 78 4.90 1.38 -1.70
CA ILE A 78 3.83 2.35 -1.94
C ILE A 78 2.72 2.20 -0.90
N LEU A 79 2.24 0.98 -0.63
CA LEU A 79 1.17 0.75 0.34
C LEU A 79 1.54 1.25 1.74
N ILE A 80 2.78 0.99 2.19
CA ILE A 80 3.29 1.48 3.47
C ILE A 80 3.32 3.00 3.47
N GLU A 81 3.89 3.64 2.43
CA GLU A 81 3.96 5.10 2.34
C GLU A 81 2.56 5.74 2.39
N VAL A 82 1.57 5.13 1.73
CA VAL A 82 0.19 5.60 1.73
C VAL A 82 -0.47 5.43 3.10
N MET A 83 -0.21 4.33 3.80
CA MET A 83 -0.68 4.15 5.17
C MET A 83 -0.04 5.16 6.12
N GLU A 84 1.28 5.38 6.04
CA GLU A 84 2.01 6.38 6.84
C GLU A 84 1.49 7.79 6.59
N LYS A 85 1.27 8.18 5.33
CA LYS A 85 0.66 9.48 4.99
C LYS A 85 -0.73 9.64 5.57
N GLN A 86 -1.57 8.61 5.51
CA GLN A 86 -2.92 8.67 6.08
C GLN A 86 -2.93 8.70 7.61
N LEU A 87 -1.93 8.08 8.25
CA LEU A 87 -1.68 8.18 9.69
C LEU A 87 -1.25 9.61 10.07
N GLU A 88 -0.32 10.19 9.32
CA GLU A 88 0.17 11.56 9.52
C GLU A 88 -0.91 12.62 9.26
N GLU A 89 -1.75 12.41 8.24
CA GLU A 89 -2.94 13.23 7.94
C GLU A 89 -4.08 13.04 8.97
N GLY A 90 -3.96 12.12 9.93
CA GLY A 90 -4.98 11.85 10.96
C GLY A 90 -6.27 11.23 10.44
N LYS A 91 -6.28 10.72 9.20
CA LYS A 91 -7.43 10.04 8.58
C LYS A 91 -7.53 8.58 9.01
N LEU A 92 -6.40 7.94 9.30
CA LEU A 92 -6.33 6.61 9.92
C LEU A 92 -6.25 6.73 11.45
N ASN A 93 -7.37 6.48 12.13
CA ASN A 93 -7.42 6.31 13.58
C ASN A 93 -7.08 4.85 13.93
N ILE A 94 -5.79 4.51 14.03
CA ILE A 94 -5.32 3.24 14.65
C ILE A 94 -5.43 3.33 16.18
N ASN A 95 -6.63 3.59 16.69
CA ASN A 95 -6.77 3.96 18.09
C ASN A 95 -6.55 2.74 18.99
N GLU A 96 -5.36 2.73 19.59
CA GLU A 96 -5.23 2.83 21.05
C GLU A 96 -6.04 1.81 21.85
N GLN A 97 -5.62 0.56 21.81
CA GLN A 97 -6.00 -0.42 22.81
C GLN A 97 -4.94 -0.56 23.91
N THR A 98 -4.42 0.54 24.48
CA THR A 98 -3.84 0.52 25.84
C THR A 98 -3.63 1.93 26.38
N ARG A 99 -4.59 2.48 27.13
CA ARG A 99 -4.34 3.36 28.29
C ARG A 99 -5.57 3.71 29.14
N ASN A 100 -6.60 2.87 29.16
CA ASN A 100 -7.73 3.07 30.06
C ASN A 100 -7.65 2.08 31.23
N ASN A 101 -6.77 2.33 32.20
CA ASN A 101 -6.90 1.76 33.54
C ASN A 101 -6.33 2.73 34.56
N ASN A 102 -7.21 3.15 35.48
CA ASN A 102 -6.97 3.93 36.69
C ASN A 102 -6.73 5.44 36.54
N THR A 103 -7.84 6.18 36.52
CA THR A 103 -7.90 7.45 37.25
C THR A 103 -8.55 7.18 38.60
N ASN A 104 -7.70 7.31 39.62
CA ASN A 104 -7.89 7.49 41.07
C ASN A 104 -9.32 7.61 41.63
#